data_AF-A0A1I2YID4-F1
#
_entry.id   AF-A0A1I2YID4-F1
#
_cell.length_a   1.000
_cell.length_b   1.000
_cell.length_c   1.000
_cell.angle_alpha   90.00
_cell.angle_beta   90.00
_cell.angle_gamma   90.00
#
_symmetry.space_group_name_H-M   'P 1'
#
loop_
_entity.id
_entity.type
_entity.pdbx_description
1 polymer ?
#
loop_
_entity_poly.entity_id
_entity_poly.type
_entity_poly.pdbx_seq_one_letter_code
_entity_poly.pdbx_strand_id
1 'polypeptide(L)'
;MHEVAVQAARFLAAHATEPIRLGDVADHVGYSPFHLSRIFERHLGLPPGQFVGAHRFQHAKRLLLDGDERIIDVCFAVGFTSVGTFTSRFAASVGVGPGEFRRIPDTLAAGSPRPVSRPGGDRNGGVVTGVAHLSPGAMAALGGSAAVYVGVFARRAPRGTPVSGALLDDSGGFVLTGIPPGSYWLLASALPGRADPLGQLLPERGVTGHSPWPVRVTAAAPPVRRDVHLDLTPSWSAPVVVALPPLACGSARLEKTAAGRTASLTSGIAG
;
A
#
# COMPACT_ATOMS: atom_id res chain seq x y z
N MET A 1 10.67 24.44 -6.31
CA MET A 1 9.89 23.34 -6.96
C MET A 1 9.49 22.23 -6.00
N HIS A 2 10.40 21.69 -5.17
CA HIS A 2 10.02 20.69 -4.15
C HIS A 2 8.97 21.23 -3.17
N GLU A 3 9.13 22.48 -2.72
CA GLU A 3 8.18 23.14 -1.82
C GLU A 3 6.76 23.26 -2.41
N VAL A 4 6.64 23.56 -3.71
CA VAL A 4 5.36 23.61 -4.44
C VAL A 4 4.67 22.24 -4.42
N ALA A 5 5.43 21.15 -4.62
CA ALA A 5 4.87 19.79 -4.54
C ALA A 5 4.35 19.49 -3.13
N VAL A 6 5.09 19.89 -2.09
CA VAL A 6 4.69 19.71 -0.69
C VAL A 6 3.46 20.55 -0.34
N GLN A 7 3.37 21.80 -0.79
CA GLN A 7 2.19 22.65 -0.59
C GLN A 7 0.96 22.05 -1.26
N ALA A 8 1.08 21.63 -2.53
CA ALA A 8 0.01 20.93 -3.22
C ALA A 8 -0.41 19.64 -2.50
N ALA A 9 0.55 18.88 -1.96
CA ALA A 9 0.28 17.64 -1.22
C ALA A 9 -0.48 17.90 0.09
N ARG A 10 -0.12 18.96 0.82
CA ARG A 10 -0.85 19.39 2.02
C ARG A 10 -2.28 19.80 1.69
N PHE A 11 -2.46 20.60 0.64
CA PHE A 11 -3.78 21.02 0.18
C PHE A 11 -4.64 19.82 -0.21
N LEU A 12 -4.09 18.88 -0.97
CA LEU A 12 -4.77 17.66 -1.38
C LEU A 12 -5.13 16.74 -0.21
N ALA A 13 -4.24 16.61 0.78
CA ALA A 13 -4.50 15.78 1.96
C ALA A 13 -5.62 16.37 2.83
N ALA A 14 -5.65 17.70 3.00
CA ALA A 14 -6.67 18.39 3.78
C ALA A 14 -8.08 18.28 3.19
N HIS A 15 -8.20 18.28 1.86
CA HIS A 15 -9.48 18.27 1.14
C HIS A 15 -9.76 16.92 0.46
N ALA A 16 -9.16 15.83 0.93
CA ALA A 16 -9.21 14.55 0.23
C ALA A 16 -10.63 13.97 0.09
N THR A 17 -11.52 14.23 1.06
CA THR A 17 -12.92 13.79 1.06
C THR A 17 -13.86 14.71 0.30
N GLU A 18 -13.37 15.87 -0.13
CA GLU A 18 -14.14 16.87 -0.87
C GLU A 18 -14.07 16.62 -2.38
N PRO A 19 -14.99 17.19 -3.18
CA PRO A 19 -14.95 17.14 -4.64
C PRO A 19 -13.86 18.07 -5.21
N ILE A 20 -12.61 17.82 -4.85
CA ILE A 20 -11.43 18.55 -5.32
C ILE A 20 -10.99 18.11 -6.72
N ARG A 21 -10.72 19.08 -7.59
CA ARG A 21 -10.16 18.88 -8.93
C ARG A 21 -8.70 19.31 -8.96
N LEU A 22 -7.96 18.80 -9.94
CA LEU A 22 -6.56 19.19 -10.14
C LEU A 22 -6.41 20.69 -10.46
N GLY A 23 -7.43 21.31 -11.08
CA GLY A 23 -7.48 22.76 -11.32
C GLY A 23 -7.39 23.56 -10.02
N ASP A 24 -8.21 23.22 -9.03
CA ASP A 24 -8.27 23.90 -7.73
C ASP A 24 -6.90 23.92 -7.03
N VAL A 25 -6.16 22.82 -7.11
CA VAL A 25 -4.80 22.72 -6.55
C VAL A 25 -3.82 23.56 -7.34
N ALA A 26 -3.94 23.56 -8.67
CA ALA A 26 -3.06 24.28 -9.57
C ALA A 26 -3.19 25.79 -9.36
N ASP A 27 -4.43 26.27 -9.21
CA ASP A 27 -4.76 27.65 -8.88
C ASP A 27 -4.21 28.04 -7.50
N HIS A 28 -4.34 27.15 -6.50
CA HIS A 28 -3.81 27.37 -5.16
C HIS A 28 -2.29 27.58 -5.12
N VAL A 29 -1.54 26.88 -5.98
CA VAL A 29 -0.06 26.98 -6.02
C VAL A 29 0.48 27.86 -7.14
N GLY A 30 -0.39 28.43 -7.98
CA GLY A 30 -0.02 29.34 -9.08
C GLY A 30 0.64 28.65 -10.29
N TYR A 31 0.24 27.41 -10.62
CA TYR A 31 0.76 26.67 -11.79
C TYR A 31 -0.37 26.18 -12.68
N SER A 32 -0.05 25.81 -13.93
CA SER A 32 -1.02 25.08 -14.75
C SER A 32 -1.18 23.63 -14.24
N PRO A 33 -2.37 23.01 -14.40
CA PRO A 33 -2.62 21.63 -13.96
C PRO A 33 -1.61 20.61 -14.53
N PHE A 34 -1.21 20.80 -15.79
CA PHE A 34 -0.22 19.94 -16.44
C PHE A 34 1.16 20.05 -15.79
N HIS A 35 1.62 21.28 -15.54
CA HIS A 35 2.93 21.51 -14.92
C HIS A 35 2.93 21.00 -13.48
N LEU A 36 1.87 21.30 -12.72
CA LEU A 36 1.69 20.81 -11.35
C LEU A 36 1.77 19.28 -11.30
N SER A 37 1.01 18.57 -12.14
CA SER A 37 1.02 17.10 -12.17
C SER A 37 2.43 16.54 -12.34
N ARG A 38 3.21 17.14 -13.25
CA ARG A 38 4.57 16.70 -13.57
C ARG A 38 5.57 16.99 -12.44
N ILE A 39 5.47 18.15 -11.80
CA ILE A 39 6.29 18.51 -10.62
C ILE A 39 5.95 17.57 -9.46
N PHE A 40 4.66 17.37 -9.21
CA PHE A 40 4.14 16.58 -8.12
C PHE A 40 4.60 15.12 -8.23
N GLU A 41 4.42 14.49 -9.40
CA GLU A 41 4.87 13.11 -9.63
C GLU A 41 6.40 12.97 -9.55
N ARG A 42 7.14 13.96 -10.08
CA ARG A 42 8.61 13.96 -10.00
C ARG A 42 9.11 13.97 -8.56
N HIS A 43 8.51 14.79 -7.70
CA HIS A 43 8.99 15.00 -6.32
C HIS A 43 8.39 14.02 -5.32
N LEU A 44 7.15 13.57 -5.52
CA LEU A 44 6.42 12.72 -4.57
C LEU A 44 6.21 11.28 -5.08
N GLY A 45 6.64 10.97 -6.30
CA GLY A 45 6.58 9.62 -6.89
C GLY A 45 5.19 9.14 -7.29
N LEU A 46 4.17 9.98 -7.13
CA LEU A 46 2.76 9.67 -7.38
C LEU A 46 2.07 10.83 -8.10
N PRO A 47 1.19 10.57 -9.08
CA PRO A 47 0.32 11.61 -9.62
C PRO A 47 -0.67 12.16 -8.58
N PRO A 48 -1.11 13.43 -8.67
CA PRO A 48 -2.04 14.05 -7.73
C PRO A 48 -3.32 13.25 -7.47
N GLY A 49 -3.99 12.77 -8.52
CA GLY A 49 -5.22 11.98 -8.37
C GLY A 49 -4.99 10.63 -7.68
N GLN A 50 -3.78 10.07 -7.81
CA GLN A 50 -3.40 8.85 -7.08
C GLN A 50 -3.15 9.16 -5.59
N PHE A 51 -2.53 10.30 -5.31
CA PHE A 51 -2.29 10.77 -3.96
C PHE A 51 -3.60 10.99 -3.19
N VAL A 52 -4.56 11.73 -3.77
CA VAL A 52 -5.89 11.93 -3.19
C VAL A 52 -6.62 10.59 -2.99
N GLY A 53 -6.54 9.69 -3.98
CA GLY A 53 -7.13 8.37 -3.86
C GLY A 53 -6.59 7.57 -2.67
N ALA A 54 -5.30 7.69 -2.33
CA ALA A 54 -4.72 7.01 -1.18
C ALA A 54 -5.30 7.56 0.14
N HIS A 55 -5.43 8.87 0.27
CA HIS A 55 -6.08 9.51 1.44
C HIS A 55 -7.55 9.13 1.56
N ARG A 56 -8.30 9.11 0.44
CA ARG A 56 -9.69 8.63 0.40
C ARG A 56 -9.82 7.17 0.85
N PHE A 57 -8.91 6.30 0.43
CA PHE A 57 -8.93 4.90 0.87
C PHE A 57 -8.53 4.74 2.33
N GLN A 58 -7.62 5.57 2.86
CA GLN A 58 -7.34 5.57 4.30
C GLN A 58 -8.58 5.98 5.10
N HIS A 59 -9.34 6.99 4.64
CA HIS A 59 -10.61 7.35 5.26
C HIS A 59 -11.67 6.24 5.11
N ALA A 60 -11.76 5.62 3.93
CA ALA A 60 -12.65 4.47 3.73
C ALA A 60 -12.32 3.30 4.66
N LYS A 61 -11.04 3.02 4.91
CA LYS A 61 -10.62 2.00 5.88
C LYS A 61 -11.12 2.32 7.29
N ARG A 62 -11.10 3.58 7.73
CA ARG A 62 -11.69 4.01 9.02
C ARG A 62 -13.19 3.70 9.06
N LEU A 63 -13.95 4.21 8.11
CA LEU A 63 -15.40 3.98 8.03
C LEU A 63 -15.78 2.49 7.97
N LEU A 64 -14.98 1.67 7.27
CA LEU A 64 -15.22 0.23 7.18
C LEU A 64 -14.97 -0.53 8.49
N LEU A 65 -14.14 0.02 9.38
CA LEU A 65 -13.74 -0.60 10.65
C LEU A 65 -14.53 -0.06 11.84
N ASP A 66 -14.94 1.21 11.81
CA ASP A 66 -15.64 1.87 12.91
C ASP A 66 -17.14 1.53 12.96
N GLY A 67 -17.72 0.98 11.88
CA GLY A 67 -19.16 0.69 11.87
C GLY A 67 -19.70 -0.19 10.74
N ASP A 68 -21.03 -0.33 10.76
CA ASP A 68 -21.80 -1.20 9.86
C ASP A 68 -22.31 -0.50 8.60
N GLU A 69 -21.77 0.67 8.26
CA GLU A 69 -22.15 1.44 7.08
C GLU A 69 -22.14 0.57 5.82
N ARG A 70 -23.09 0.77 4.90
CA ARG A 70 -23.09 -0.02 3.67
C ARG A 70 -21.90 0.43 2.82
N ILE A 71 -21.30 -0.49 2.07
CA ILE A 71 -20.16 -0.19 1.19
C ILE A 71 -20.48 0.95 0.21
N ILE A 72 -21.73 1.07 -0.21
CA ILE A 72 -22.20 2.18 -1.05
C ILE A 72 -22.16 3.53 -0.34
N ASP A 73 -22.50 3.60 0.94
CA ASP A 73 -22.48 4.83 1.72
C ASP A 73 -21.03 5.27 1.95
N VAL A 74 -20.15 4.33 2.32
CA VAL A 74 -18.70 4.57 2.44
C VAL A 74 -18.12 5.09 1.11
N CYS A 75 -18.50 4.49 -0.02
CA CYS A 75 -18.07 4.94 -1.35
C CYS A 75 -18.38 6.42 -1.60
N PHE A 76 -19.61 6.85 -1.30
CA PHE A 76 -20.00 8.25 -1.50
C PHE A 76 -19.37 9.18 -0.47
N ALA A 77 -19.27 8.76 0.80
CA ALA A 77 -18.64 9.53 1.87
C ALA A 77 -17.17 9.85 1.57
N VAL A 78 -16.45 8.95 0.90
CA VAL A 78 -15.04 9.16 0.50
C VAL A 78 -14.90 9.83 -0.88
N GLY A 79 -16.00 10.35 -1.45
CA GLY A 79 -15.99 11.14 -2.69
C GLY A 79 -15.90 10.35 -3.99
N PHE A 80 -16.25 9.06 -4.00
CA PHE A 80 -16.41 8.26 -5.23
C PHE A 80 -17.87 8.27 -5.68
N THR A 81 -18.10 8.37 -7.00
CA THR A 81 -19.45 8.41 -7.59
C THR A 81 -19.94 7.06 -8.10
N SER A 82 -19.09 6.03 -8.08
CA SER A 82 -19.40 4.70 -8.58
C SER A 82 -18.82 3.63 -7.66
N VAL A 83 -19.70 2.76 -7.15
CA VAL A 83 -19.32 1.63 -6.29
C VAL A 83 -18.38 0.68 -7.02
N GLY A 84 -18.61 0.41 -8.31
CA GLY A 84 -17.73 -0.46 -9.10
C GLY A 84 -16.32 0.10 -9.25
N THR A 85 -16.18 1.41 -9.45
CA THR A 85 -14.88 2.09 -9.50
C THR A 85 -14.23 2.13 -8.12
N PHE A 86 -15.00 2.38 -7.06
CA PHE A 86 -14.51 2.37 -5.69
C PHE A 86 -13.98 0.98 -5.31
N THR A 87 -14.76 -0.08 -5.46
CA THR A 87 -14.39 -1.44 -5.04
C THR A 87 -13.15 -1.94 -5.77
N SER A 88 -13.09 -1.75 -7.09
CA SER A 88 -11.95 -2.15 -7.92
C SER A 88 -10.67 -1.39 -7.54
N ARG A 89 -10.73 -0.07 -7.37
CA ARG A 89 -9.56 0.74 -7.00
C ARG A 89 -9.16 0.57 -5.54
N PHE A 90 -10.12 0.33 -4.64
CA PHE A 90 -9.86 -0.03 -3.25
C PHE A 90 -9.11 -1.35 -3.20
N ALA A 91 -9.62 -2.41 -3.85
CA ALA A 91 -8.94 -3.70 -3.90
C ALA A 91 -7.56 -3.62 -4.54
N ALA A 92 -7.41 -2.84 -5.62
CA ALA A 92 -6.12 -2.64 -6.26
C ALA A 92 -5.11 -1.86 -5.38
N SER A 93 -5.58 -1.04 -4.43
CA SER A 93 -4.70 -0.23 -3.57
C SER A 93 -4.44 -0.90 -2.22
N VAL A 94 -5.48 -1.45 -1.61
CA VAL A 94 -5.50 -2.09 -0.29
C VAL A 94 -5.08 -3.57 -0.38
N GLY A 95 -5.26 -4.20 -1.55
CA GLY A 95 -4.95 -5.61 -1.81
C GLY A 95 -6.13 -6.57 -1.57
N VAL A 96 -7.16 -6.14 -0.85
CA VAL A 96 -8.41 -6.87 -0.61
C VAL A 96 -9.62 -5.96 -0.83
N GLY A 97 -10.78 -6.54 -1.14
CA GLY A 97 -12.01 -5.77 -1.33
C GLY A 97 -12.55 -5.18 -0.02
N PRO A 98 -13.40 -4.14 -0.06
CA PRO A 98 -13.90 -3.45 1.13
C PRO A 98 -14.68 -4.36 2.10
N GLY A 99 -15.50 -5.28 1.59
CA GLY A 99 -16.24 -6.23 2.44
C GLY A 99 -15.38 -7.35 3.04
N GLU A 100 -14.25 -7.68 2.40
CA GLU A 100 -13.24 -8.55 3.01
C GLU A 100 -12.43 -7.78 4.06
N PHE A 101 -12.12 -6.51 3.77
CA PHE A 101 -11.37 -5.65 4.67
C PHE A 101 -12.06 -5.49 6.03
N ARG A 102 -13.39 -5.34 6.06
CA ARG A 102 -14.20 -5.26 7.29
C ARG A 102 -14.03 -6.46 8.22
N ARG A 103 -13.72 -7.65 7.69
CA ARG A 103 -13.61 -8.92 8.45
C ARG A 103 -12.18 -9.23 8.90
N ILE A 104 -11.21 -8.38 8.55
CA ILE A 104 -9.81 -8.58 8.94
C ILE A 104 -9.62 -8.50 10.46
N PRO A 105 -10.22 -7.55 11.21
CA PRO A 105 -10.02 -7.47 12.65
C PRO A 105 -10.34 -8.77 13.37
N ASP A 106 -11.46 -9.42 13.01
CA ASP A 106 -11.85 -10.73 13.55
C ASP A 106 -10.80 -11.81 13.27
N THR A 107 -10.14 -11.73 12.11
CA THR A 107 -9.09 -12.65 11.70
C THR A 107 -7.78 -12.41 12.46
N LEU A 108 -7.44 -11.14 12.74
CA LEU A 108 -6.24 -10.75 13.48
C LEU A 108 -6.41 -10.95 15.00
N ALA A 109 -7.62 -10.82 15.54
CA ALA A 109 -7.91 -11.11 16.94
C ALA A 109 -7.62 -12.57 17.30
N ALA A 110 -7.65 -13.49 16.32
CA ALA A 110 -7.31 -14.90 16.49
C ALA A 110 -5.79 -15.19 16.60
N GLY A 111 -4.91 -14.22 16.29
CA GLY A 111 -3.48 -14.40 16.45
C GLY A 111 -2.64 -13.18 16.03
N SER A 112 -1.66 -12.82 16.85
CA SER A 112 -0.72 -11.72 16.58
C SER A 112 0.00 -11.89 15.23
N PRO A 113 0.31 -10.79 14.51
CA PRO A 113 1.09 -10.86 13.29
C PRO A 113 2.43 -11.56 13.55
N ARG A 114 2.67 -12.66 12.83
CA ARG A 114 3.94 -13.39 12.89
C ARG A 114 4.81 -13.01 11.70
N PRO A 115 6.15 -13.13 11.82
CA PRO A 115 7.02 -12.99 10.66
C PRO A 115 6.60 -13.94 9.55
N VAL A 116 6.30 -13.41 8.36
CA VAL A 116 5.90 -14.20 7.20
C VAL A 116 6.54 -13.62 5.96
N SER A 117 7.11 -14.48 5.14
CA SER A 117 7.63 -14.13 3.81
C SER A 117 6.68 -14.62 2.72
N ARG A 118 6.34 -13.72 1.82
CA ARG A 118 5.61 -13.99 0.58
C ARG A 118 6.60 -13.95 -0.58
N PRO A 119 7.01 -15.10 -1.14
CA PRO A 119 7.86 -15.12 -2.33
C PRO A 119 7.09 -14.58 -3.54
N GLY A 120 7.83 -14.05 -4.52
CA GLY A 120 7.26 -13.68 -5.80
C GLY A 120 6.94 -14.88 -6.69
N GLY A 121 6.31 -14.60 -7.83
CA GLY A 121 5.79 -15.63 -8.74
C GLY A 121 6.85 -16.36 -9.56
N ASP A 122 8.10 -15.87 -9.60
CA ASP A 122 9.18 -16.48 -10.38
C ASP A 122 10.06 -17.35 -9.48
N ARG A 123 10.01 -18.67 -9.64
CA ARG A 123 10.80 -19.60 -8.81
C ARG A 123 12.31 -19.47 -9.02
N ASN A 124 12.74 -18.95 -10.17
CA ASN A 124 14.14 -18.67 -10.48
C ASN A 124 14.44 -17.16 -10.47
N GLY A 125 13.52 -16.39 -9.89
CA GLY A 125 13.66 -14.95 -9.76
C GLY A 125 14.82 -14.55 -8.84
N GLY A 126 15.22 -13.29 -8.93
CA GLY A 126 16.28 -12.76 -8.09
C GLY A 126 15.90 -12.63 -6.62
N VAL A 127 16.93 -12.46 -5.81
CA VAL A 127 16.83 -12.30 -4.35
C VAL A 127 17.24 -10.88 -3.98
N VAL A 128 16.45 -10.22 -3.14
CA VAL A 128 16.77 -8.93 -2.55
C VAL A 128 16.88 -9.11 -1.05
N THR A 129 18.01 -8.69 -0.48
CA THR A 129 18.28 -8.79 0.96
C THR A 129 18.55 -7.42 1.53
N GLY A 130 18.45 -7.25 2.84
CA GLY A 130 18.81 -6.00 3.49
C GLY A 130 18.36 -5.97 4.92
N VAL A 131 18.58 -4.83 5.56
CA VAL A 131 18.13 -4.56 6.93
C VAL A 131 17.16 -3.38 6.92
N ALA A 132 16.07 -3.52 7.66
CA ALA A 132 15.14 -2.42 7.93
C ALA A 132 15.56 -1.71 9.22
N HIS A 133 16.03 -0.47 9.08
CA HIS A 133 16.46 0.38 10.20
C HIS A 133 15.33 1.33 10.59
N LEU A 134 14.89 1.26 11.85
CA LEU A 134 13.92 2.21 12.40
C LEU A 134 14.67 3.36 13.09
N SER A 135 14.28 4.59 12.82
CA SER A 135 14.80 5.74 13.56
C SER A 135 14.38 5.66 15.05
N PRO A 136 15.15 6.25 15.99
CA PRO A 136 14.74 6.31 17.39
C PRO A 136 13.37 6.97 17.59
N GLY A 137 13.05 8.00 16.79
CA GLY A 137 11.76 8.68 16.82
C GLY A 137 10.61 7.79 16.33
N ALA A 138 10.86 6.97 15.31
CA ALA A 138 9.91 5.98 14.84
C ALA A 138 9.65 4.90 15.90
N MET A 139 10.69 4.34 16.52
CA MET A 139 10.54 3.34 17.59
C MET A 139 9.75 3.86 18.79
N ALA A 140 10.02 5.10 19.20
CA ALA A 140 9.28 5.75 20.27
C ALA A 140 7.80 5.91 19.91
N ALA A 141 7.49 6.30 18.68
CA ALA A 141 6.11 6.47 18.22
C ALA A 141 5.33 5.15 18.09
N LEU A 142 6.03 4.02 17.90
CA LEU A 142 5.43 2.69 17.81
C LEU A 142 5.26 2.01 19.18
N GLY A 143 5.62 2.68 20.29
CA GLY A 143 5.45 2.13 21.64
C GLY A 143 6.46 1.03 21.99
N GLY A 144 7.65 1.04 21.35
CA GLY A 144 8.75 0.15 21.69
C GLY A 144 8.70 -1.26 21.07
N SER A 145 7.67 -1.59 20.29
CA SER A 145 7.62 -2.80 19.45
C SER A 145 7.00 -2.47 18.10
N ALA A 146 7.60 -2.98 17.02
CA ALA A 146 7.32 -2.64 15.64
C ALA A 146 7.24 -3.90 14.77
N ALA A 147 6.07 -4.13 14.17
CA ALA A 147 5.95 -5.06 13.05
C ALA A 147 6.34 -4.32 11.76
N VAL A 148 7.50 -4.66 11.18
CA VAL A 148 8.00 -4.01 9.97
C VAL A 148 7.64 -4.83 8.75
N TYR A 149 6.80 -4.27 7.89
CA TYR A 149 6.55 -4.85 6.58
C TYR A 149 7.53 -4.28 5.56
N VAL A 150 8.19 -5.15 4.79
CA VAL A 150 9.05 -4.77 3.66
C VAL A 150 8.52 -5.44 2.41
N GLY A 151 8.36 -4.68 1.32
CA GLY A 151 7.85 -5.18 0.05
C GLY A 151 8.55 -4.59 -1.16
N VAL A 152 8.62 -5.37 -2.23
CA VAL A 152 9.09 -4.96 -3.55
C VAL A 152 7.89 -4.58 -4.43
N PHE A 153 7.90 -3.34 -4.94
CA PHE A 153 6.83 -2.79 -5.76
C PHE A 153 7.35 -2.35 -7.13
N ALA A 154 6.54 -2.44 -8.18
CA ALA A 154 6.92 -1.94 -9.51
C ALA A 154 6.99 -0.40 -9.60
N ARG A 155 6.49 0.32 -8.58
CA ARG A 155 6.40 1.78 -8.54
C ARG A 155 6.92 2.31 -7.20
N ARG A 156 7.28 3.61 -7.16
CA ARG A 156 7.73 4.36 -5.98
C ARG A 156 6.71 4.48 -4.84
N ALA A 157 5.56 3.82 -4.95
CA ALA A 157 4.47 3.94 -4.00
C ALA A 157 3.88 2.57 -3.65
N PRO A 158 3.52 2.34 -2.37
CA PRO A 158 3.02 1.07 -1.89
C PRO A 158 1.55 0.94 -2.30
N ARG A 159 1.33 0.45 -3.51
CA ARG A 159 0.00 0.26 -4.08
C ARG A 159 -0.20 -1.19 -4.46
N GLY A 160 -1.26 -1.78 -3.92
CA GLY A 160 -1.66 -3.15 -4.19
C GLY A 160 -0.73 -4.17 -3.56
N THR A 161 -0.78 -5.37 -4.11
CA THR A 161 0.02 -6.49 -3.62
C THR A 161 1.46 -6.35 -4.11
N PRO A 162 2.46 -6.38 -3.22
CA PRO A 162 3.85 -6.37 -3.65
C PRO A 162 4.21 -7.63 -4.43
N VAL A 163 5.24 -7.51 -5.26
CA VAL A 163 5.81 -8.61 -6.05
C VAL A 163 6.36 -9.69 -5.13
N SER A 164 7.05 -9.28 -4.07
CA SER A 164 7.57 -10.12 -2.99
C SER A 164 7.59 -9.27 -1.72
N GLY A 165 7.33 -9.85 -0.56
CA GLY A 165 7.28 -9.09 0.68
C GLY A 165 7.51 -9.95 1.91
N ALA A 166 7.89 -9.32 3.02
CA ALA A 166 8.11 -9.96 4.29
C ALA A 166 7.56 -9.08 5.41
N LEU A 167 6.87 -9.69 6.36
CA LEU A 167 6.59 -9.11 7.66
C LEU A 167 7.69 -9.54 8.62
N LEU A 168 8.30 -8.57 9.28
CA LEU A 168 9.42 -8.72 10.20
C LEU A 168 8.99 -8.24 11.58
N ASP A 169 9.73 -8.68 12.59
CA ASP A 169 9.68 -8.11 13.93
C ASP A 169 10.61 -6.88 14.05
N ASP A 170 10.77 -6.39 15.29
CA ASP A 170 11.52 -5.17 15.65
C ASP A 170 12.97 -5.17 15.13
N SER A 171 13.53 -6.31 14.73
CA SER A 171 14.94 -6.52 14.38
C SER A 171 15.09 -7.29 13.06
N GLY A 172 14.49 -6.78 11.99
CA GLY A 172 14.37 -7.52 10.75
C GLY A 172 15.47 -7.28 9.72
N GLY A 173 16.47 -8.16 9.65
CA GLY A 173 17.05 -8.49 8.35
C GLY A 173 15.99 -9.19 7.50
N PHE A 174 15.86 -8.82 6.22
CA PHE A 174 14.86 -9.41 5.33
C PHE A 174 15.51 -10.10 4.13
N VAL A 175 14.80 -11.11 3.62
CA VAL A 175 15.15 -11.82 2.39
C VAL A 175 13.87 -11.94 1.56
N LEU A 176 13.84 -11.24 0.44
CA LEU A 176 12.74 -11.26 -0.53
C LEU A 176 13.18 -12.09 -1.73
N THR A 177 12.44 -13.15 -2.03
CA THR A 177 12.77 -14.11 -3.08
C THR A 177 11.73 -14.11 -4.20
N GLY A 178 12.12 -14.68 -5.33
CA GLY A 178 11.26 -14.94 -6.47
C GLY A 178 10.83 -13.70 -7.25
N ILE A 179 11.70 -12.69 -7.27
CA ILE A 179 11.43 -11.41 -7.94
C ILE A 179 11.80 -11.56 -9.43
N PRO A 180 10.87 -11.35 -10.38
CA PRO A 180 11.17 -11.43 -11.80
C PRO A 180 12.24 -10.40 -12.20
N PRO A 181 12.94 -10.57 -13.32
CA PRO A 181 13.85 -9.56 -13.84
C PRO A 181 13.12 -8.23 -14.12
N GLY A 182 13.65 -7.11 -13.62
CA GLY A 182 13.01 -5.81 -13.73
C GLY A 182 13.61 -4.74 -12.81
N SER A 183 13.01 -3.56 -12.83
CA SER A 183 13.34 -2.46 -11.91
C SER A 183 12.21 -2.27 -10.91
N TYR A 184 12.53 -2.37 -9.62
CA TYR A 184 11.56 -2.31 -8.55
C TYR A 184 11.95 -1.31 -7.47
N TRP A 185 10.99 -0.98 -6.62
CA TRP A 185 11.14 -0.09 -5.48
C TRP A 185 10.94 -0.88 -4.21
N LEU A 186 11.89 -0.78 -3.30
CA LEU A 186 11.80 -1.40 -2.00
C LEU A 186 11.13 -0.41 -1.05
N LEU A 187 9.98 -0.79 -0.51
CA LEU A 187 9.19 0.05 0.38
C LEU A 187 8.99 -0.70 1.69
N ALA A 188 9.09 0.02 2.80
CA ALA A 188 8.87 -0.53 4.12
C ALA A 188 7.89 0.34 4.91
N SER A 189 7.05 -0.30 5.71
CA SER A 189 6.11 0.35 6.62
C SER A 189 6.18 -0.36 7.96
N ALA A 190 6.35 0.39 9.04
CA ALA A 190 6.27 -0.16 10.38
C ALA A 190 4.92 0.13 11.00
N LEU A 191 4.41 -0.86 11.72
CA LEU A 191 3.15 -0.84 12.43
C LEU A 191 3.44 -1.16 13.90
N PRO A 192 2.65 -0.66 14.86
CA PRO A 192 2.89 -0.99 16.27
C PRO A 192 2.69 -2.50 16.50
N GLY A 193 3.74 -3.19 16.95
CA GLY A 193 3.75 -4.66 17.07
C GLY A 193 2.80 -5.22 18.13
N ARG A 194 2.38 -4.37 19.09
CA ARG A 194 1.46 -4.71 20.19
C ARG A 194 0.12 -3.96 20.11
N ALA A 195 -0.16 -3.26 19.01
CA ALA A 195 -1.47 -2.64 18.85
C ALA A 195 -2.57 -3.69 18.68
N ASP A 196 -3.78 -3.30 19.05
CA ASP A 196 -5.00 -3.99 18.67
C ASP A 196 -5.12 -4.07 17.13
N PRO A 197 -5.99 -4.96 16.59
CA PRO A 197 -6.14 -5.09 15.14
C PRO A 197 -6.44 -3.77 14.42
N LEU A 198 -7.15 -2.85 15.07
CA LEU A 198 -7.45 -1.53 14.53
C LEU A 198 -6.18 -0.67 14.40
N GLY A 199 -5.35 -0.57 15.44
CA GLY A 199 -4.09 0.16 15.39
C GLY A 199 -3.06 -0.44 14.43
N GLN A 200 -3.15 -1.73 14.12
CA GLN A 200 -2.36 -2.36 13.05
C GLN A 200 -2.87 -2.01 11.65
N LEU A 201 -4.18 -1.88 11.45
CA LEU A 201 -4.77 -1.57 10.14
C LEU A 201 -4.79 -0.07 9.85
N LEU A 202 -4.84 0.75 10.88
CA LEU A 202 -4.95 2.21 10.86
C LEU A 202 -4.01 2.85 11.89
N PRO A 203 -2.69 2.80 11.67
CA PRO A 203 -1.77 3.49 12.57
C PRO A 203 -2.04 5.00 12.55
N GLU A 204 -2.09 5.63 13.73
CA GLU A 204 -2.26 7.09 13.86
C GLU A 204 -1.08 7.86 13.25
N ARG A 205 0.12 7.29 13.38
CA ARG A 205 1.36 7.82 12.80
C ARG A 205 1.92 6.83 11.80
N GLY A 206 2.08 7.29 10.56
CA GLY A 206 2.80 6.51 9.56
C GLY A 206 4.28 6.48 9.89
N VAL A 207 4.86 5.29 9.92
CA VAL A 207 6.30 5.08 9.90
C VAL A 207 6.61 4.34 8.62
N THR A 208 7.30 4.99 7.69
CA THR A 208 7.60 4.39 6.38
C THR A 208 9.01 4.70 5.94
N GLY A 209 9.52 3.87 5.04
CA GLY A 209 10.82 4.00 4.43
C GLY A 209 10.77 3.51 2.99
N HIS A 210 11.68 4.00 2.16
CA HIS A 210 11.82 3.53 0.79
C HIS A 210 13.28 3.55 0.36
N SER A 211 13.63 2.71 -0.62
CA SER A 211 14.94 2.79 -1.24
C SER A 211 15.04 4.08 -2.07
N PRO A 212 16.16 4.82 -1.99
CA PRO A 212 16.33 6.07 -2.76
C PRO A 212 16.43 5.81 -4.28
N TRP A 213 16.85 4.62 -4.65
CA TRP A 213 17.04 4.18 -6.04
C TRP A 213 16.28 2.88 -6.30
N PRO A 214 15.87 2.62 -7.55
CA PRO A 214 15.23 1.36 -7.90
C PRO A 214 16.23 0.21 -7.77
N VAL A 215 15.78 -0.89 -7.16
CA VAL A 215 16.48 -2.16 -7.11
C VAL A 215 16.31 -2.84 -8.47
N ARG A 216 17.40 -3.00 -9.21
CA ARG A 216 17.42 -3.75 -10.46
C ARG A 216 17.68 -5.22 -10.17
N VAL A 217 16.76 -6.06 -10.59
CA VAL A 217 16.87 -7.51 -10.54
C VAL A 217 17.10 -8.01 -11.97
N THR A 218 18.14 -8.79 -12.19
CA THR A 218 18.43 -9.42 -13.48
C THR A 218 18.42 -10.94 -13.32
N ALA A 219 18.11 -11.66 -14.40
CA ALA A 219 18.15 -13.12 -14.38
C ALA A 219 19.55 -13.61 -13.99
N ALA A 220 19.62 -14.58 -13.08
CA ALA A 220 20.87 -15.19 -12.60
C ALA A 220 21.88 -14.23 -11.94
N ALA A 221 21.47 -13.03 -11.50
CA ALA A 221 22.35 -12.15 -10.73
C ALA A 221 22.49 -12.58 -9.26
N PRO A 222 23.62 -12.23 -8.60
CA PRO A 222 23.77 -12.42 -7.16
C PRO A 222 22.69 -11.65 -6.37
N PRO A 223 22.39 -12.06 -5.12
CA PRO A 223 21.44 -11.36 -4.28
C PRO A 223 21.78 -9.87 -4.14
N VAL A 224 20.82 -9.01 -4.43
CA VAL A 224 21.02 -7.56 -4.32
C VAL A 224 20.78 -7.15 -2.88
N ARG A 225 21.80 -6.63 -2.21
CA ARG A 225 21.66 -6.06 -0.87
C ARG A 225 21.19 -4.61 -0.94
N ARG A 226 20.13 -4.26 -0.20
CA ARG A 226 19.60 -2.91 -0.09
C ARG A 226 18.94 -2.68 1.26
N ASP A 227 19.54 -1.83 2.08
CA ASP A 227 18.97 -1.48 3.38
C ASP A 227 17.91 -0.37 3.24
N VAL A 228 16.92 -0.34 4.14
CA VAL A 228 15.83 0.66 4.16
C VAL A 228 15.80 1.34 5.51
N HIS A 229 15.68 2.66 5.50
CA HIS A 229 15.55 3.46 6.70
C HIS A 229 14.10 3.93 6.80
N LEU A 230 13.46 3.62 7.92
CA LEU A 230 12.09 3.98 8.22
C LEU A 230 12.09 5.11 9.26
N ASP A 231 11.32 6.14 8.97
CA ASP A 231 11.16 7.29 9.86
C ASP A 231 9.69 7.74 9.90
N LEU A 232 9.39 8.66 10.82
CA LEU A 232 8.08 9.29 10.93
C LEU A 232 7.72 9.98 9.62
N THR A 233 6.58 9.59 9.07
CA THR A 233 6.04 10.27 7.89
C THR A 233 5.26 11.51 8.30
N PRO A 234 5.41 12.63 7.57
CA PRO A 234 4.52 13.76 7.72
C PRO A 234 3.05 13.35 7.49
N SER A 235 2.12 13.92 8.26
CA SER A 235 0.69 13.59 8.18
C SER A 235 0.07 13.77 6.79
N TRP A 236 0.61 14.67 5.96
CA TRP A 236 0.16 14.89 4.60
C TRP A 236 0.66 13.82 3.62
N SER A 237 1.68 13.03 3.96
CA SER A 237 2.28 12.05 3.04
C SER A 237 1.26 11.00 2.58
N ALA A 238 1.51 10.40 1.41
CA ALA A 238 0.63 9.36 0.88
C ALA A 238 0.58 8.18 1.86
N PRO A 239 -0.60 7.81 2.39
CA PRO A 239 -0.69 6.76 3.38
C PRO A 239 -0.42 5.39 2.76
N VAL A 240 0.15 4.50 3.58
CA VAL A 240 0.27 3.07 3.23
C VAL A 240 -1.11 2.45 3.39
N VAL A 241 -1.81 2.30 2.27
CA VAL A 241 -3.19 1.79 2.27
C VAL A 241 -3.27 0.27 2.22
N VAL A 242 -2.16 -0.41 1.92
CA VAL A 242 -2.10 -1.87 1.80
C VAL A 242 -2.49 -2.53 3.13
N ALA A 243 -3.40 -3.52 3.08
CA ALA A 243 -3.81 -4.34 4.22
C ALA A 243 -2.78 -5.45 4.44
N LEU A 244 -1.64 -5.09 5.01
CA LEU A 244 -0.44 -5.91 5.04
C LEU A 244 -0.53 -7.18 5.91
N PRO A 245 -1.11 -7.14 7.13
CA PRO A 245 -1.21 -8.35 7.96
C PRO A 245 -2.01 -9.52 7.35
N PRO A 246 -3.21 -9.33 6.76
CA PRO A 246 -3.95 -10.43 6.14
C PRO A 246 -3.39 -10.90 4.79
N LEU A 247 -2.70 -10.05 4.03
CA LEU A 247 -1.98 -10.47 2.81
C LEU A 247 -0.77 -11.36 3.13
N ALA A 248 -0.27 -11.31 4.36
CA ALA A 248 0.77 -12.19 4.89
C ALA A 248 0.17 -13.51 5.44
N CYS A 249 -1.01 -13.49 6.07
CA CYS A 249 -1.62 -14.70 6.64
C CYS A 249 -2.29 -15.66 5.63
N GLY A 250 -2.56 -15.25 4.39
CA GLY A 250 -3.39 -16.02 3.46
C GLY A 250 -2.83 -16.18 2.05
N SER A 251 -1.98 -17.19 1.83
CA SER A 251 -1.82 -17.81 0.50
C SER A 251 -3.08 -18.59 0.06
N ALA A 252 -4.07 -18.76 0.93
CA ALA A 252 -5.26 -19.55 0.66
C ALA A 252 -6.50 -18.72 0.28
N ARG A 253 -6.46 -17.90 -0.80
CA ARG A 253 -7.72 -17.49 -1.46
C ARG A 253 -7.66 -16.85 -2.86
N LEU A 254 -6.48 -16.53 -3.41
CA LEU A 254 -6.42 -15.91 -4.74
C LEU A 254 -6.53 -16.91 -5.93
N GLU A 255 -6.53 -18.22 -5.67
CA GLU A 255 -6.75 -19.22 -6.74
C GLU A 255 -8.24 -19.34 -7.16
N LYS A 256 -9.19 -18.88 -6.34
CA LYS A 256 -10.62 -19.04 -6.68
C LYS A 256 -11.16 -18.04 -7.72
N THR A 257 -10.42 -16.99 -8.06
CA THR A 257 -10.87 -15.99 -9.05
C THR A 257 -10.35 -16.26 -10.47
N ALA A 258 -9.39 -17.19 -10.64
CA ALA A 258 -8.90 -17.62 -11.95
C ALA A 258 -9.61 -18.89 -12.48
N ALA A 259 -10.14 -19.75 -11.60
CA ALA A 259 -10.84 -20.98 -12.00
C ALA A 259 -12.32 -20.78 -12.42
N GLY A 260 -12.88 -19.57 -12.26
CA GLY A 260 -14.29 -19.26 -12.57
C GLY A 260 -14.56 -18.75 -14.00
N ARG A 261 -13.55 -18.73 -14.90
CA ARG A 261 -13.70 -18.15 -16.26
C ARG A 261 -13.41 -19.09 -17.42
N THR A 262 -13.20 -20.39 -17.18
CA THR A 262 -12.99 -21.39 -18.24
C THR A 262 -14.12 -22.40 -18.42
N ALA A 263 -15.24 -22.27 -17.69
CA ALA A 263 -16.39 -23.16 -17.82
C ALA A 263 -17.60 -22.46 -18.46
N SER A 264 -17.47 -21.98 -19.69
CA SER A 264 -18.63 -21.54 -20.51
C SER A 264 -18.32 -21.57 -22.01
N LEU A 265 -17.69 -22.64 -22.51
CA LEU A 265 -17.57 -22.90 -23.96
C LEU A 265 -17.53 -24.43 -24.19
N THR A 266 -18.64 -25.12 -23.97
CA THR A 266 -18.93 -26.45 -24.55
C THR A 266 -20.38 -26.83 -24.21
N SER A 267 -21.32 -26.22 -24.91
CA SER A 267 -22.68 -26.75 -25.04
C SER A 267 -23.24 -26.18 -26.34
N GLY A 268 -23.22 -26.99 -27.39
CA GLY A 268 -23.71 -26.57 -28.69
C GLY A 268 -23.31 -27.50 -29.83
N ILE A 269 -23.49 -28.82 -29.70
CA ILE A 269 -23.72 -29.71 -30.85
C ILE A 269 -24.43 -30.99 -30.37
N ALA A 270 -25.75 -31.07 -30.54
CA ALA A 270 -26.55 -32.29 -30.70
C ALA A 270 -28.01 -31.88 -30.94
N GLY A 271 -28.42 -31.94 -32.20
CA GLY A 271 -29.75 -31.62 -32.71
C GLY A 271 -29.73 -31.76 -34.21
#